data_AF-A0A9X9N6T8-F1
#
_entry.id   AF-A0A9X9N6T8-F1
#
_cell.length_a   1.000
_cell.length_b   1.000
_cell.length_c   1.000
_cell.angle_alpha   90.00
_cell.angle_beta   90.00
_cell.angle_gamma   90.00
#
_symmetry.space_group_name_H-M   'P 1'
#
loop_
_entity.id
_entity.type
_entity.pdbx_description
1 polymer ?
#
loop_
_entity_poly.entity_id
_entity_poly.type
_entity_poly.pdbx_seq_one_letter_code
_entity_poly.pdbx_strand_id
1 'polypeptide(L)' 'MFVHPAGGKYWRLKYRYGGREKVLSIGVYPVVTLKAARDAAFEAKRQLYEG' A
#
# COMPACT_ATOMS: atom_id res chain seq x y z
N MET A 1 6.25 -3.14 3.32
CA MET A 1 7.18 -2.90 2.20
C MET A 1 7.47 -4.23 1.54
N PHE A 2 7.41 -4.30 0.22
CA PHE A 2 7.71 -5.50 -0.56
C PHE A 2 9.03 -5.29 -1.31
N VAL A 3 9.95 -6.23 -1.22
CA VAL A 3 11.21 -6.19 -1.97
C VAL A 3 11.15 -7.31 -3.01
N HIS A 4 11.17 -6.93 -4.28
CA HIS A 4 11.23 -7.86 -5.39
C HIS A 4 12.62 -8.53 -5.41
N PRO A 5 12.72 -9.83 -5.74
CA PRO A 5 14.02 -10.52 -5.81
C PRO A 5 15.04 -9.84 -6.73
N ALA A 6 14.56 -9.18 -7.79
CA ALA A 6 15.38 -8.37 -8.69
C ALA A 6 15.77 -6.97 -8.14
N GLY A 7 15.58 -6.71 -6.83
CA GLY A 7 16.04 -5.49 -6.15
C GLY A 7 15.05 -4.32 -6.10
N GLY A 8 13.92 -4.39 -6.83
CA GLY A 8 12.89 -3.36 -6.82
C GLY A 8 12.13 -3.28 -5.49
N LYS A 9 12.06 -2.12 -4.86
CA LYS A 9 11.36 -1.89 -3.60
C LYS A 9 9.98 -1.27 -3.87
N TYR A 10 8.92 -1.91 -3.40
CA TYR A 10 7.54 -1.51 -3.64
C TYR A 10 6.79 -1.28 -2.33
N TRP A 11 6.01 -0.20 -2.30
CA TRP A 11 5.01 0.03 -1.28
C TRP A 11 3.74 -0.72 -1.69
N ARG A 12 3.44 -1.79 -0.95
CA ARG A 12 2.20 -2.56 -1.07
C ARG A 12 1.50 -2.58 0.27
N LEU A 13 0.19 -2.34 0.26
CA LEU A 13 -0.70 -2.45 1.41
C LEU A 13 -1.67 -3.60 1.18
N LYS A 14 -1.61 -4.61 2.05
CA LYS A 14 -2.63 -5.67 2.10
C LYS A 14 -3.80 -5.20 2.96
N TYR A 15 -5.02 -5.36 2.47
CA TYR A 15 -6.24 -5.04 3.19
C TYR A 15 -7.34 -6.07 2.89
N ARG A 16 -8.39 -6.08 3.71
CA ARG A 16 -9.56 -6.93 3.51
C ARG A 16 -10.80 -6.06 3.40
N TYR A 17 -11.63 -6.35 2.41
CA TYR A 17 -12.91 -5.68 2.19
C TYR A 17 -13.94 -6.70 1.70
N GLY A 18 -15.11 -6.75 2.33
CA GLY A 18 -16.17 -7.71 1.98
C GLY A 18 -15.71 -9.18 2.00
N GLY A 19 -14.87 -9.56 2.97
CA GLY A 19 -14.37 -10.94 3.11
C GLY A 19 -13.30 -11.36 2.10
N ARG A 20 -12.87 -10.47 1.19
CA ARG A 20 -11.80 -10.74 0.21
C ARG A 20 -10.53 -10.00 0.56
N GLU A 21 -9.39 -10.67 0.45
CA GLU A 21 -8.07 -10.04 0.56
C GLU A 21 -7.74 -9.33 -0.74
N LYS A 22 -7.33 -8.05 -0.63
CA LYS A 22 -6.89 -7.21 -1.73
C LYS A 22 -5.53 -6.60 -1.41
N VAL A 23 -4.78 -6.29 -2.45
CA VAL A 23 -3.48 -5.65 -2.34
C VAL A 23 -3.49 -4.35 -3.12
N LEU A 24 -3.27 -3.23 -2.43
CA LEU A 24 -3.07 -1.92 -3.04
C LEU A 24 -1.57 -1.71 -3.28
N SER A 25 -1.19 -1.41 -4.51
CA SER A 25 0.17 -0.97 -4.85
C SER A 25 0.22 0.55 -4.77
N ILE A 26 0.96 1.07 -3.79
CA ILE A 26 1.09 2.51 -3.52
C ILE A 26 2.17 3.14 -4.42
N GLY A 27 3.23 2.40 -4.74
CA GLY A 27 4.28 2.86 -5.66
C GLY A 27 5.64 2.21 -5.42
N VAL A 28 6.67 2.73 -6.07
CA VAL A 28 8.04 2.22 -6.03
C VAL A 28 8.91 3.16 -5.20
N TYR A 29 9.78 2.62 -4.36
CA TYR A 29 10.83 3.38 -3.68
C TYR A 29 12.03 3.58 -4.62
N PRO A 30 12.70 4.75 -4.63
CA PRO A 30 12.50 5.92 -3.75
C PRO A 30 11.50 6.96 -4.28
N VAL A 31 10.91 6.73 -5.46
CA VAL A 31 9.95 7.67 -6.10
C VAL A 31 8.83 8.07 -5.14
N VAL A 32 8.30 7.09 -4.40
CA VAL A 32 7.38 7.33 -3.29
C VAL A 32 8.15 7.25 -1.98
N THR A 33 8.18 8.37 -1.25
CA THR A 33 8.81 8.46 0.07
C THR A 33 8.02 7.66 1.10
N LEU A 34 8.68 7.29 2.21
CA LEU A 34 8.02 6.58 3.32
C LEU A 34 6.82 7.36 3.87
N LYS A 35 6.92 8.70 3.92
CA LYS A 35 5.83 9.56 4.39
C LYS A 35 4.62 9.47 3.46
N ALA A 36 4.82 9.71 2.16
CA ALA A 36 3.76 9.60 1.16
C ALA A 36 3.13 8.20 1.14
N ALA A 37 3.93 7.14 1.31
CA ALA A 37 3.42 5.78 1.40
C ALA A 37 2.54 5.54 2.63
N ARG A 38 2.85 6.17 3.78
CA ARG A 38 2.03 6.11 4.99
C ARG A 38 0.73 6.88 4.84
N ASP A 39 0.79 8.08 4.26
CA ASP A 39 -0.39 8.92 4.03
C ASP A 39 -1.39 8.20 3.11
N ALA A 40 -0.92 7.66 1.97
CA ALA A 40 -1.74 6.87 1.06
C ALA A 40 -2.32 5.60 1.72
N ALA A 41 -1.56 4.96 2.61
CA ALA A 41 -2.06 3.80 3.35
C ALA A 41 -3.13 4.18 4.37
N PHE A 42 -3.03 5.35 5.00
CA PHE A 42 -4.02 5.87 5.93
C PHE A 42 -5.31 6.25 5.20
N GLU A 43 -5.21 6.96 4.08
CA GLU A 43 -6.36 7.29 3.22
C GLU A 43 -7.09 6.04 2.74
N ALA A 44 -6.34 5.03 2.26
CA ALA A 44 -6.93 3.76 1.85
C ALA A 44 -7.67 3.07 3.01
N LYS A 45 -7.10 3.06 4.23
CA LYS A 45 -7.78 2.50 5.40
C LYS A 45 -9.03 3.29 5.79
N ARG A 46 -9.00 4.60 5.67
CA ARG A 46 -10.17 5.46 5.95
C ARG A 46 -11.31 5.16 4.98
N GLN A 47 -11.01 5.07 3.68
CA GLN A 47 -12.01 4.71 2.67
C GLN A 47 -12.63 3.32 2.90
N LEU A 48 -11.84 2.37 3.43
CA LEU A 48 -12.33 1.04 3.78
C LEU A 48 -13.21 1.01 5.03
N TYR A 49 -13.15 2.04 5.87
CA TYR A 49 -13.96 2.16 7.07
C TYR A 49 -15.23 2.99 6.84
N GLU A 50 -15.18 3.95 5.91
CA GLU A 50 -16.33 4.77 5.49
C GLU A 50 -17.31 4.02 4.56
N GLY A 51 -17.05 2.76 4.17
CA GLY A 51 -17.91 1.93 3.32
C GLY A 51 -17.97 0.47 3.71
#